data_AF-A0A517N7L0-F1
#
_entry.id   AF-A0A517N7L0-F1
#
_cell.length_a   1.000
_cell.length_b   1.000
_cell.length_c   1.000
_cell.angle_alpha   90.00
_cell.angle_beta   90.00
_cell.angle_gamma   90.00
#
_symmetry.space_group_name_H-M   'P 1'
#
loop_
_entity.id
_entity.type
_entity.pdbx_description
1 polymer ?
#
loop_
_entity_poly.entity_id
_entity_poly.type
_entity_poly.pdbx_seq_one_letter_code
_entity_poly.pdbx_strand_id
1 'polypeptide(L)'
;MVKKAKSAGVAAPSEKLQSHLRSLGFTTVSQYLVWCEQHGFGRGLNKPNQMLARERRHRADTVAALRQQQVQQKKRSPKDTLLCLAKGDLPVTQVPNQGYRCFGELLCWHRRRVAETGFRQRDLIDLVEHLCAVRSKIIDPSLHNVSLVDGGIPLVASLVLLAAERKRWIRPLDQWRPRTRNPRRQLRSLLRHLLDRYDEVPRFMDQAWTIGLDASGTIDRTGQAYRHWYRHLGLGHSVRKLELPIALNRTMAVWFKQAPDELSIPQALRWAQMMGISGNGSLAAAVMVSRLSDSFDHEPFWATVMQWLAGQPMLDTNQVGPIVDYLHHRRFVAEIAGRGAGDDCPPCPAEPNLTMKGRTAQSVLRQVDAWHRRLASDNRLQVAAWRPSGFAGFEFSEGTLAGGNLKIWTIRELLSSRSLAIEGRKLKHCVASYANSCARGATSIWTMEVETFSGLTKCLTIEVRPGNRQIVQIRGRFNRRMTEKEQSVIQRWCTTAGLTIGKYV
;
A
#
# COMPACT_ATOMS: atom_id res chain seq x y z
N MET A 1 22.42 65.50 -1.93
CA MET A 1 21.01 65.46 -1.46
C MET A 1 20.32 64.24 -2.06
N VAL A 2 19.92 63.31 -1.19
CA VAL A 2 19.36 61.99 -1.52
C VAL A 2 17.93 62.14 -2.05
N LYS A 3 17.65 61.67 -3.28
CA LYS A 3 16.28 61.56 -3.80
C LYS A 3 15.65 60.24 -3.31
N LYS A 4 14.65 60.37 -2.42
CA LYS A 4 13.79 59.28 -1.95
C LYS A 4 13.01 58.66 -3.11
N ALA A 5 13.13 57.35 -3.28
CA ALA A 5 12.24 56.54 -4.10
C ALA A 5 10.84 56.48 -3.45
N LYS A 6 9.79 56.82 -4.21
CA LYS A 6 8.40 56.59 -3.85
C LYS A 6 8.06 55.12 -4.13
N SER A 7 7.87 54.34 -3.08
CA SER A 7 7.23 53.02 -3.18
C SER A 7 5.76 53.19 -3.59
N ALA A 8 5.38 52.68 -4.77
CA ALA A 8 4.00 52.58 -5.18
C ALA A 8 3.27 51.54 -4.31
N GLY A 9 2.45 52.00 -3.37
CA GLY A 9 1.55 51.14 -2.59
C GLY A 9 0.47 50.54 -3.49
N VAL A 10 0.31 49.22 -3.45
CA VAL A 10 -0.81 48.50 -4.08
C VAL A 10 -2.08 48.93 -3.36
N ALA A 11 -2.92 49.74 -4.02
CA ALA A 11 -4.22 50.14 -3.49
C ALA A 11 -5.10 48.89 -3.27
N ALA A 12 -5.76 48.83 -2.12
CA ALA A 12 -6.71 47.77 -1.80
C ALA A 12 -7.84 47.73 -2.86
N PRO A 13 -8.29 46.54 -3.30
CA PRO A 13 -9.31 46.41 -4.33
C PRO A 13 -10.63 47.04 -3.85
N SER A 14 -11.29 47.80 -4.73
CA SER A 14 -12.55 48.48 -4.42
C SER A 14 -13.64 47.49 -4.00
N GLU A 15 -14.55 47.91 -3.12
CA GLU A 15 -15.65 47.08 -2.60
C GLU A 15 -16.51 46.47 -3.73
N LYS A 16 -16.73 47.25 -4.79
CA LYS A 16 -17.40 46.83 -6.02
C LYS A 16 -16.68 45.67 -6.71
N LEU A 17 -15.35 45.73 -6.81
CA LEU A 17 -14.53 44.65 -7.37
C LEU A 17 -14.58 43.42 -6.47
N GLN A 18 -14.47 43.58 -5.16
CA GLN A 18 -14.56 42.46 -4.20
C GLN A 18 -15.92 41.74 -4.25
N SER A 19 -17.03 42.47 -4.37
CA SER A 19 -18.37 41.91 -4.56
C SER A 19 -18.47 41.12 -5.89
N HIS A 20 -17.88 41.65 -6.96
CA HIS A 20 -17.85 40.97 -8.24
C HIS A 20 -16.99 39.69 -8.22
N LEU A 21 -15.80 39.72 -7.61
CA LEU A 21 -14.95 38.53 -7.41
C LEU A 21 -15.68 37.42 -6.65
N ARG A 22 -16.38 37.78 -5.57
CA ARG A 22 -17.24 36.86 -4.82
C ARG A 22 -18.34 36.27 -5.70
N SER A 23 -18.99 37.08 -6.54
CA SER A 23 -20.03 36.61 -7.47
C SER A 23 -19.54 35.63 -8.54
N LEU A 24 -18.25 35.67 -8.89
CA LEU A 24 -17.62 34.74 -9.84
C LEU A 24 -16.93 33.53 -9.17
N GLY A 25 -16.78 33.58 -7.84
CA GLY A 25 -16.14 32.55 -7.02
C GLY A 25 -14.61 32.66 -6.94
N PHE A 26 -14.03 33.84 -7.17
CA PHE A 26 -12.58 34.06 -7.03
C PHE A 26 -12.24 34.64 -5.66
N THR A 27 -11.16 34.15 -5.06
CA THR A 27 -10.68 34.61 -3.75
C THR A 27 -9.58 35.66 -3.87
N THR A 28 -8.92 35.77 -5.02
CA THR A 28 -7.86 36.75 -5.28
C THR A 28 -8.05 37.47 -6.61
N VAL A 29 -7.56 38.72 -6.69
CA VAL A 29 -7.55 39.53 -7.92
C VAL A 29 -6.71 38.84 -9.02
N SER A 30 -5.61 38.18 -8.64
CA SER A 30 -4.74 37.46 -9.59
C SER A 30 -5.46 36.30 -10.28
N GLN A 31 -6.26 35.52 -9.56
CA GLN A 31 -7.07 34.44 -10.16
C GLN A 31 -8.06 34.96 -11.19
N TYR A 32 -8.70 36.09 -10.89
CA TYR A 32 -9.63 36.75 -11.79
C TYR A 32 -8.95 37.31 -13.05
N LEU A 33 -7.76 37.92 -12.92
CA LEU A 33 -7.02 38.43 -14.07
C LEU A 33 -6.58 37.33 -15.03
N VAL A 34 -6.09 36.21 -14.50
CA VAL A 34 -5.74 35.01 -15.29
C VAL A 34 -6.98 34.46 -15.99
N TRP A 35 -8.11 34.39 -15.29
CA TRP A 35 -9.36 33.93 -15.88
C TRP A 35 -9.86 34.86 -17.00
N CYS A 36 -9.78 36.18 -16.82
CA CYS A 36 -10.13 37.15 -17.84
C CYS A 36 -9.28 36.96 -19.11
N GLU A 37 -7.96 36.82 -18.96
CA GLU A 37 -7.03 36.61 -20.08
C GLU A 37 -7.34 35.31 -20.85
N GLN A 38 -7.61 34.22 -20.13
CA GLN A 38 -7.97 32.94 -20.74
C GLN A 38 -9.29 32.94 -21.51
N HIS A 39 -10.21 33.84 -21.17
CA HIS A 39 -11.57 33.89 -21.75
C HIS A 39 -11.79 35.16 -22.57
N GLY A 40 -10.73 35.89 -22.93
CA GLY A 40 -10.77 37.05 -23.83
C GLY A 40 -11.35 38.34 -23.21
N PHE A 41 -11.44 38.44 -21.89
CA PHE A 41 -11.84 39.65 -21.17
C PHE A 41 -10.64 40.54 -20.83
N GLY A 42 -10.83 41.87 -20.86
CA GLY A 42 -9.76 42.82 -20.55
C GLY A 42 -9.23 42.72 -19.11
N ARG A 43 -7.94 43.05 -18.89
CA ARG A 43 -7.26 42.98 -17.58
C ARG A 43 -7.49 44.19 -16.66
N GLY A 44 -8.29 45.17 -17.09
CA GLY A 44 -8.59 46.36 -16.29
C GLY A 44 -9.38 46.01 -15.02
N LEU A 45 -8.98 46.53 -13.86
CA LEU A 45 -9.68 46.28 -12.58
C LEU A 45 -10.91 47.16 -12.38
N ASN A 46 -11.01 48.27 -13.12
CA ASN A 46 -12.17 49.15 -13.13
C ASN A 46 -12.94 48.96 -14.44
N LYS A 47 -13.97 48.12 -14.42
CA LYS A 47 -14.78 47.77 -15.61
C LYS A 47 -16.19 48.36 -15.51
N PRO A 48 -16.80 48.77 -16.64
CA PRO A 48 -18.19 49.19 -16.68
C PRO A 48 -19.13 48.02 -16.34
N ASN A 49 -20.29 48.33 -15.74
CA ASN A 49 -21.25 47.32 -15.26
C ASN A 49 -21.70 46.34 -16.36
N GLN A 50 -21.80 46.79 -17.61
CA GLN A 50 -22.14 45.93 -18.75
C GLN A 50 -21.10 44.83 -18.99
N MET A 51 -19.81 45.12 -18.80
CA MET A 51 -18.73 44.15 -18.95
C MET A 51 -18.73 43.14 -17.80
N LEU A 52 -18.93 43.61 -16.56
CA LEU A 52 -19.09 42.76 -15.38
C LEU A 52 -20.32 41.82 -15.50
N ALA A 53 -21.41 42.28 -16.15
CA ALA A 53 -22.57 41.46 -16.42
C ALA A 53 -22.30 40.36 -17.47
N ARG A 54 -21.53 40.68 -18.52
CA ARG A 54 -21.07 39.69 -19.52
C ARG A 54 -20.19 38.62 -18.89
N GLU A 55 -19.28 39.01 -17.99
CA GLU A 55 -18.41 38.08 -17.26
C GLU A 55 -19.20 37.14 -16.35
N ARG A 56 -20.19 37.68 -15.62
CA ARG A 56 -21.12 36.85 -14.81
C ARG A 56 -21.93 35.88 -15.66
N ARG A 57 -22.44 36.32 -16.80
CA ARG A 57 -23.20 35.47 -17.73
C ARG A 57 -22.33 34.37 -18.30
N HIS A 58 -21.14 34.71 -18.80
CA HIS A 58 -20.18 33.73 -19.33
C HIS A 58 -19.78 32.70 -18.27
N ARG A 59 -19.54 33.14 -17.02
CA ARG A 59 -19.26 32.22 -15.91
C ARG A 59 -20.45 31.32 -15.60
N ALA A 60 -21.67 31.86 -15.58
CA ALA A 60 -22.89 31.11 -15.37
C ALA A 60 -23.13 30.07 -16.48
N ASP A 61 -22.91 30.44 -17.74
CA ASP A 61 -23.05 29.56 -18.90
C ASP A 61 -22.00 28.45 -18.89
N THR A 62 -20.74 28.76 -18.59
CA THR A 62 -19.66 27.76 -18.44
C THR A 62 -19.93 26.80 -17.28
N VAL A 63 -20.42 27.32 -16.14
CA VAL A 63 -20.81 26.48 -15.00
C VAL A 63 -22.04 25.62 -15.33
N ALA A 64 -23.01 26.15 -16.08
CA ALA A 64 -24.18 25.42 -16.53
C ALA A 64 -23.81 24.32 -17.54
N ALA A 65 -22.91 24.58 -18.49
CA ALA A 65 -22.41 23.60 -19.45
C ALA A 65 -21.63 22.46 -18.76
N LEU A 66 -20.77 22.80 -17.79
CA LEU A 66 -20.08 21.80 -16.96
C LEU A 66 -21.06 20.96 -16.13
N ARG A 67 -22.09 21.58 -15.55
CA ARG A 67 -23.17 20.87 -14.85
C ARG A 67 -23.97 19.99 -15.80
N GLN A 68 -24.27 20.44 -17.01
CA GLN A 68 -24.97 19.64 -18.02
C GLN A 68 -24.14 18.45 -18.49
N GLN A 69 -22.82 18.60 -18.70
CA GLN A 69 -21.91 17.47 -18.97
C GLN A 69 -21.90 16.47 -17.81
N GLN A 70 -21.84 16.94 -16.55
CA GLN A 70 -21.93 16.07 -15.38
C GLN A 70 -23.29 15.37 -15.26
N VAL A 71 -24.39 16.03 -15.63
CA VAL A 71 -25.74 15.47 -15.64
C VAL A 71 -25.92 14.47 -16.78
N GLN A 72 -25.34 14.70 -17.96
CA GLN A 72 -25.32 13.74 -19.06
C GLN A 72 -24.47 12.50 -18.74
N GLN A 73 -23.32 12.67 -18.06
CA GLN A 73 -22.54 11.55 -17.53
C GLN A 73 -23.32 10.76 -16.46
N LYS A 74 -24.20 11.40 -15.69
CA LYS A 74 -25.12 10.74 -14.74
C LYS A 74 -26.28 9.98 -15.40
N LYS A 75 -26.56 10.16 -16.70
CA LYS A 75 -27.69 9.46 -17.39
C LYS A 75 -27.36 8.05 -17.89
N ARG A 76 -26.08 7.71 -18.12
CA ARG A 76 -25.72 6.35 -18.57
C ARG A 76 -25.83 5.37 -17.41
N SER A 77 -26.56 4.28 -17.59
CA SER A 77 -26.58 3.25 -16.56
C SER A 77 -25.16 2.66 -16.37
N PRO A 78 -24.83 2.14 -15.18
CA PRO A 78 -23.56 1.44 -14.94
C PRO A 78 -23.32 0.32 -15.96
N LYS A 79 -24.38 -0.41 -16.32
CA LYS A 79 -24.39 -1.43 -17.37
C LYS A 79 -23.97 -0.84 -18.71
N ASP A 80 -24.63 0.22 -19.16
CA ASP A 80 -24.33 0.84 -20.46
C ASP A 80 -22.90 1.39 -20.50
N THR A 81 -22.43 1.94 -19.38
CA THR A 81 -21.05 2.45 -19.28
C THR A 81 -20.02 1.33 -19.45
N LEU A 82 -20.20 0.21 -18.74
CA LEU A 82 -19.30 -0.95 -18.85
C LEU A 82 -19.38 -1.59 -20.23
N LEU A 83 -20.57 -1.68 -20.83
CA LEU A 83 -20.74 -2.21 -22.17
C LEU A 83 -20.15 -1.29 -23.25
N CYS A 84 -20.33 0.03 -23.16
CA CYS A 84 -19.66 0.99 -24.05
C CYS A 84 -18.14 0.94 -23.91
N LEU A 85 -17.61 0.79 -22.68
CA LEU A 85 -16.18 0.60 -22.46
C LEU A 85 -15.69 -0.71 -23.09
N ALA A 86 -16.39 -1.82 -22.83
CA ALA A 86 -16.09 -3.13 -23.42
C ALA A 86 -16.15 -3.09 -24.94
N LYS A 87 -17.08 -2.30 -25.51
CA LYS A 87 -17.20 -2.08 -26.96
C LYS A 87 -16.11 -1.19 -27.54
N GLY A 88 -15.59 -0.25 -26.76
CA GLY A 88 -14.64 0.77 -27.21
C GLY A 88 -15.32 2.09 -27.63
N ASP A 89 -16.63 2.20 -27.42
CA ASP A 89 -17.45 3.37 -27.79
C ASP A 89 -17.26 4.54 -26.82
N LEU A 90 -16.64 4.29 -25.66
CA LEU A 90 -16.33 5.29 -24.63
C LEU A 90 -14.83 5.33 -24.38
N PRO A 91 -14.13 6.44 -24.69
CA PRO A 91 -12.71 6.57 -24.38
C PRO A 91 -12.47 6.65 -22.87
N VAL A 92 -11.40 6.01 -22.39
CA VAL A 92 -11.02 5.92 -20.97
C VAL A 92 -10.87 7.30 -20.31
N THR A 93 -10.39 8.30 -21.05
CA THR A 93 -10.18 9.68 -20.58
C THR A 93 -11.49 10.38 -20.18
N GLN A 94 -12.63 9.95 -20.71
CA GLN A 94 -13.95 10.53 -20.41
C GLN A 94 -14.65 9.84 -19.24
N VAL A 95 -14.00 8.87 -18.59
CA VAL A 95 -14.58 8.12 -17.47
C VAL A 95 -14.14 8.74 -16.14
N PRO A 96 -15.04 9.39 -15.37
CA PRO A 96 -14.64 10.02 -14.11
C PRO A 96 -14.34 9.01 -13.00
N ASN A 97 -14.86 7.79 -13.09
CA ASN A 97 -14.76 6.77 -12.06
C ASN A 97 -13.44 5.99 -12.15
N GLN A 98 -12.63 5.95 -11.08
CA GLN A 98 -11.32 5.29 -11.07
C GLN A 98 -11.39 3.79 -11.37
N GLY A 99 -12.38 3.07 -10.85
CA GLY A 99 -12.59 1.65 -11.14
C GLY A 99 -12.85 1.37 -12.61
N TYR A 100 -13.67 2.22 -13.25
CA TYR A 100 -13.98 2.09 -14.67
C TYR A 100 -12.84 2.59 -15.57
N ARG A 101 -12.04 3.55 -15.11
CA ARG A 101 -10.77 3.90 -15.78
C ARG A 101 -9.82 2.72 -15.80
N CYS A 102 -9.57 2.11 -14.64
CA CYS A 102 -8.72 0.92 -14.52
C CYS A 102 -9.24 -0.24 -15.38
N PHE A 103 -10.56 -0.45 -15.43
CA PHE A 103 -11.20 -1.40 -16.35
C PHE A 103 -10.84 -1.10 -17.82
N GLY A 104 -10.98 0.17 -18.24
CA GLY A 104 -10.66 0.60 -19.59
C GLY A 104 -9.16 0.48 -19.94
N GLU A 105 -8.28 0.82 -19.00
CA GLU A 105 -6.82 0.71 -19.15
C GLU A 105 -6.38 -0.75 -19.35
N LEU A 106 -6.88 -1.67 -18.50
CA LEU A 106 -6.64 -3.10 -18.64
C LEU A 106 -7.18 -3.65 -19.96
N LEU A 107 -8.35 -3.19 -20.39
CA LEU A 107 -8.93 -3.59 -21.67
C LEU A 107 -8.05 -3.13 -22.85
N CYS A 108 -7.58 -1.88 -22.81
CA CYS A 108 -6.63 -1.36 -23.81
C CYS A 108 -5.33 -2.17 -23.84
N TRP A 109 -4.80 -2.56 -22.68
CA TRP A 109 -3.61 -3.41 -22.57
C TRP A 109 -3.82 -4.77 -23.25
N HIS A 110 -4.93 -5.45 -22.97
CA HIS A 110 -5.25 -6.75 -23.59
C HIS A 110 -5.52 -6.64 -25.11
N ARG A 111 -6.21 -5.57 -25.55
CA ARG A 111 -6.48 -5.33 -26.98
C ARG A 111 -5.22 -5.10 -27.81
N ARG A 112 -4.17 -4.51 -27.24
CA ARG A 112 -2.87 -4.37 -27.92
C ARG A 112 -2.10 -5.70 -28.01
N ARG A 113 -2.52 -6.71 -27.25
CA ARG A 113 -1.84 -8.00 -27.08
C ARG A 113 -2.77 -9.19 -27.37
N VAL A 114 -3.72 -9.05 -28.31
CA VAL A 114 -4.66 -10.13 -28.62
C VAL A 114 -3.92 -11.38 -29.11
N ALA A 115 -2.85 -11.24 -29.90
CA ALA A 115 -2.05 -12.36 -30.37
C ALA A 115 -1.41 -13.17 -29.22
N GLU A 116 -0.93 -12.48 -28.17
CA GLU A 116 -0.29 -13.10 -27.00
C GLU A 116 -1.32 -13.67 -26.02
N THR A 117 -2.41 -12.93 -25.77
CA THR A 117 -3.37 -13.23 -24.69
C THR A 117 -4.57 -14.06 -25.15
N GLY A 118 -4.84 -14.09 -26.45
CA GLY A 118 -6.03 -14.71 -27.03
C GLY A 118 -7.35 -14.04 -26.61
N PHE A 119 -7.28 -12.82 -26.07
CA PHE A 119 -8.42 -12.07 -25.53
C PHE A 119 -9.46 -11.77 -26.62
N ARG A 120 -10.73 -12.11 -26.36
CA ARG A 120 -11.85 -11.73 -27.22
C ARG A 120 -12.77 -10.78 -26.47
N GLN A 121 -13.03 -9.64 -27.10
CA GLN A 121 -13.94 -8.63 -26.57
C GLN A 121 -15.33 -9.18 -26.24
N ARG A 122 -15.82 -10.12 -27.05
CA ARG A 122 -17.12 -10.77 -26.83
C ARG A 122 -17.17 -11.51 -25.49
N ASP A 123 -16.07 -12.14 -25.06
CA ASP A 123 -16.02 -12.89 -23.80
C ASP A 123 -16.22 -11.97 -22.58
N LEU A 124 -15.72 -10.72 -22.66
CA LEU A 124 -15.92 -9.70 -21.64
C LEU A 124 -17.35 -9.15 -21.66
N ILE A 125 -17.92 -8.93 -22.85
CA ILE A 125 -19.32 -8.49 -23.00
C ILE A 125 -20.26 -9.53 -22.38
N ASP A 126 -20.11 -10.81 -22.76
CA ASP A 126 -20.93 -11.90 -22.23
C ASP A 126 -20.83 -11.98 -20.69
N LEU A 127 -19.63 -11.79 -20.13
CA LEU A 127 -19.41 -11.73 -18.69
C LEU A 127 -20.16 -10.58 -18.03
N VAL A 128 -20.02 -9.37 -18.56
CA VAL A 128 -20.69 -8.17 -18.01
C VAL A 128 -22.21 -8.29 -18.12
N GLU A 129 -22.73 -8.76 -19.25
CA GLU A 129 -24.16 -8.96 -19.47
C GLU A 129 -24.75 -9.96 -18.49
N HIS A 130 -24.08 -11.09 -18.28
CA HIS A 130 -24.48 -12.07 -17.27
C HIS A 130 -24.51 -11.48 -15.87
N LEU A 131 -23.44 -10.79 -15.46
CA LEU A 131 -23.37 -10.16 -14.14
C LEU A 131 -24.46 -9.12 -13.92
N CYS A 132 -24.86 -8.39 -14.98
CA CYS A 132 -26.01 -7.49 -14.95
C CYS A 132 -27.32 -8.26 -14.79
N ALA A 133 -27.53 -9.33 -15.56
CA ALA A 133 -28.74 -10.15 -15.52
C ALA A 133 -28.99 -10.76 -14.14
N VAL A 134 -27.92 -11.26 -13.49
CA VAL A 134 -28.00 -11.85 -12.14
C VAL A 134 -27.88 -10.81 -11.01
N ARG A 135 -27.91 -9.51 -11.32
CA ARG A 135 -27.82 -8.38 -10.38
C ARG A 135 -26.61 -8.47 -9.43
N SER A 136 -25.45 -8.86 -9.98
CA SER A 136 -24.19 -8.95 -9.23
C SER A 136 -23.79 -7.60 -8.65
N LYS A 137 -23.25 -7.62 -7.43
CA LYS A 137 -22.69 -6.47 -6.71
C LYS A 137 -21.24 -6.16 -7.09
N ILE A 138 -20.59 -7.03 -7.86
CA ILE A 138 -19.25 -6.77 -8.41
C ILE A 138 -19.24 -5.53 -9.32
N ILE A 139 -20.34 -5.30 -10.06
CA ILE A 139 -20.51 -4.20 -11.01
C ILE A 139 -21.28 -2.99 -10.42
N ASP A 140 -21.46 -2.96 -9.09
CA ASP A 140 -22.17 -1.85 -8.44
C ASP A 140 -21.35 -0.55 -8.56
N PRO A 141 -21.89 0.52 -9.18
CA PRO A 141 -21.15 1.75 -9.42
C PRO A 141 -20.70 2.46 -8.14
N SER A 142 -21.42 2.24 -7.03
CA SER A 142 -21.05 2.80 -5.72
C SER A 142 -19.81 2.14 -5.12
N LEU A 143 -19.44 0.95 -5.60
CA LEU A 143 -18.35 0.10 -5.08
C LEU A 143 -17.15 0.05 -6.03
N HIS A 144 -16.98 1.06 -6.86
CA HIS A 144 -16.02 1.07 -7.94
C HIS A 144 -14.54 1.07 -7.54
N ASN A 145 -14.22 1.45 -6.29
CA ASN A 145 -12.86 1.37 -5.75
C ASN A 145 -12.66 0.17 -4.81
N VAL A 146 -13.68 -0.69 -4.66
CA VAL A 146 -13.53 -1.89 -3.84
C VAL A 146 -12.60 -2.86 -4.56
N SER A 147 -11.67 -3.45 -3.82
CA SER A 147 -10.74 -4.50 -4.23
C SER A 147 -10.73 -5.59 -3.15
N LEU A 148 -10.20 -6.79 -3.45
CA LEU A 148 -9.94 -7.82 -2.41
C LEU A 148 -8.75 -7.45 -1.54
N VAL A 149 -7.81 -6.66 -2.08
CA VAL A 149 -6.62 -6.12 -1.39
C VAL A 149 -6.69 -4.61 -1.44
N ASP A 150 -6.48 -3.93 -0.31
CA ASP A 150 -6.55 -2.47 -0.25
C ASP A 150 -5.48 -1.84 -1.16
N GLY A 151 -5.89 -0.88 -2.00
CA GLY A 151 -5.03 -0.28 -3.03
C GLY A 151 -4.79 -1.16 -4.27
N GLY A 152 -5.34 -2.37 -4.32
CA GLY A 152 -5.25 -3.27 -5.47
C GLY A 152 -6.19 -2.92 -6.63
N ILE A 153 -6.23 -3.81 -7.62
CA ILE A 153 -7.09 -3.69 -8.80
C ILE A 153 -8.56 -3.77 -8.37
N PRO A 154 -9.40 -2.78 -8.73
CA PRO A 154 -10.81 -2.81 -8.38
C PRO A 154 -11.54 -4.06 -8.90
N LEU A 155 -12.54 -4.54 -8.14
CA LEU A 155 -13.27 -5.77 -8.47
C LEU A 155 -13.87 -5.71 -9.88
N VAL A 156 -14.41 -4.56 -10.27
CA VAL A 156 -14.96 -4.37 -11.63
C VAL A 156 -13.87 -4.51 -12.69
N ALA A 157 -12.69 -3.91 -12.48
CA ALA A 157 -11.55 -3.97 -13.41
C ALA A 157 -10.98 -5.39 -13.53
N SER A 158 -11.01 -6.19 -12.45
CA SER A 158 -10.58 -7.60 -12.46
C SER A 158 -11.38 -8.48 -13.44
N LEU A 159 -12.58 -8.06 -13.85
CA LEU A 159 -13.40 -8.78 -14.84
C LEU A 159 -12.72 -8.85 -16.20
N VAL A 160 -11.89 -7.86 -16.57
CA VAL A 160 -11.10 -7.90 -17.81
C VAL A 160 -10.09 -9.03 -17.76
N LEU A 161 -9.39 -9.18 -16.63
CA LEU A 161 -8.43 -10.26 -16.40
C LEU A 161 -9.12 -11.63 -16.44
N LEU A 162 -10.31 -11.72 -15.86
CA LEU A 162 -11.09 -12.96 -15.82
C LEU A 162 -11.63 -13.34 -17.20
N ALA A 163 -12.10 -12.37 -17.99
CA ALA A 163 -12.56 -12.57 -19.36
C ALA A 163 -11.42 -13.03 -20.29
N ALA A 164 -10.18 -12.54 -20.08
CA ALA A 164 -9.01 -13.02 -20.81
C ALA A 164 -8.74 -14.52 -20.63
N GLU A 165 -9.31 -15.14 -19.59
CA GLU A 165 -9.12 -16.54 -19.25
C GLU A 165 -10.28 -17.42 -19.71
N ARG A 166 -11.16 -16.91 -20.59
CA ARG A 166 -12.37 -17.60 -21.06
C ARG A 166 -12.12 -19.04 -21.50
N LYS A 167 -11.03 -19.29 -22.24
CA LYS A 167 -10.66 -20.63 -22.74
C LYS A 167 -10.37 -21.65 -21.64
N ARG A 168 -10.12 -21.18 -20.42
CA ARG A 168 -9.78 -22.00 -19.24
C ARG A 168 -10.92 -22.11 -18.24
N TRP A 169 -12.08 -21.53 -18.52
CA TRP A 169 -13.23 -21.63 -17.63
C TRP A 169 -13.73 -23.08 -17.56
N ILE A 170 -13.91 -23.57 -16.34
CA ILE A 170 -14.21 -24.97 -16.04
C ILE A 170 -15.72 -25.20 -16.04
N ARG A 171 -16.49 -24.29 -15.43
CA ARG A 171 -17.95 -24.36 -15.38
C ARG A 171 -18.58 -23.26 -16.24
N PRO A 172 -19.70 -23.53 -16.91
CA PRO A 172 -20.43 -22.53 -17.69
C PRO A 172 -20.84 -21.31 -16.85
N LEU A 173 -20.68 -20.11 -17.41
CA LEU A 173 -20.97 -18.85 -16.71
C LEU A 173 -22.44 -18.71 -16.31
N ASP A 174 -23.34 -19.15 -17.19
CA ASP A 174 -24.80 -19.14 -17.02
C ASP A 174 -25.29 -19.97 -15.84
N GLN A 175 -24.49 -20.90 -15.31
CA GLN A 175 -24.79 -21.67 -14.10
C GLN A 175 -24.39 -20.95 -12.81
N TRP A 176 -23.60 -19.88 -12.87
CA TRP A 176 -23.22 -19.12 -11.69
C TRP A 176 -24.32 -18.11 -11.29
N ARG A 177 -24.63 -18.06 -9.99
CA ARG A 177 -25.53 -17.06 -9.39
C ARG A 177 -24.93 -16.54 -8.08
N PRO A 178 -25.04 -15.23 -7.79
CA PRO A 178 -24.54 -14.68 -6.53
C PRO A 178 -25.40 -15.16 -5.35
N ARG A 179 -24.75 -15.70 -4.31
CA ARG A 179 -25.42 -16.18 -3.07
C ARG A 179 -25.39 -15.17 -1.91
N THR A 180 -24.78 -14.01 -2.11
CA THR A 180 -24.55 -13.00 -1.07
C THR A 180 -24.57 -11.61 -1.68
N ARG A 181 -24.83 -10.58 -0.88
CA ARG A 181 -24.77 -9.17 -1.32
C ARG A 181 -23.37 -8.56 -1.20
N ASN A 182 -22.41 -9.26 -0.61
CA ASN A 182 -21.04 -8.75 -0.45
C ASN A 182 -20.24 -8.94 -1.77
N PRO A 183 -19.74 -7.87 -2.40
CA PRO A 183 -19.09 -7.95 -3.71
C PRO A 183 -17.76 -8.73 -3.66
N ARG A 184 -16.99 -8.62 -2.57
CA ARG A 184 -15.74 -9.39 -2.38
C ARG A 184 -16.06 -10.89 -2.37
N ARG A 185 -17.06 -11.31 -1.60
CA ARG A 185 -17.50 -12.72 -1.55
C ARG A 185 -18.07 -13.21 -2.89
N GLN A 186 -18.78 -12.34 -3.63
CA GLN A 186 -19.25 -12.67 -4.97
C GLN A 186 -18.09 -12.89 -5.95
N LEU A 187 -17.07 -12.02 -5.98
CA LEU A 187 -15.91 -12.21 -6.85
C LEU A 187 -15.21 -13.53 -6.52
N ARG A 188 -14.96 -13.81 -5.24
CA ARG A 188 -14.35 -15.09 -4.80
C ARG A 188 -15.16 -16.29 -5.29
N SER A 189 -16.48 -16.28 -5.10
CA SER A 189 -17.35 -17.35 -5.60
C SER A 189 -17.32 -17.50 -7.12
N LEU A 190 -17.24 -16.39 -7.87
CA LEU A 190 -17.13 -16.41 -9.32
C LEU A 190 -15.80 -17.00 -9.78
N LEU A 191 -14.68 -16.62 -9.15
CA LEU A 191 -13.35 -17.17 -9.42
C LEU A 191 -13.33 -18.68 -9.19
N ARG A 192 -13.95 -19.17 -8.13
CA ARG A 192 -14.06 -20.61 -7.86
C ARG A 192 -14.90 -21.33 -8.88
N HIS A 193 -16.06 -20.78 -9.21
CA HIS A 193 -16.94 -21.36 -10.20
C HIS A 193 -16.23 -21.55 -11.54
N LEU A 194 -15.52 -20.51 -12.01
CA LEU A 194 -14.90 -20.49 -13.32
C LEU A 194 -13.53 -21.16 -13.37
N LEU A 195 -12.71 -21.08 -12.32
CA LEU A 195 -11.29 -21.44 -12.42
C LEU A 195 -10.83 -22.48 -11.39
N ASP A 196 -11.69 -22.94 -10.48
CA ASP A 196 -11.37 -23.95 -9.47
C ASP A 196 -12.25 -25.19 -9.62
N ARG A 197 -11.64 -26.29 -10.10
CA ARG A 197 -12.34 -27.56 -10.36
C ARG A 197 -12.79 -28.21 -9.06
N TYR A 198 -12.00 -28.12 -8.00
CA TYR A 198 -12.17 -28.89 -6.77
C TYR A 198 -12.54 -28.04 -5.55
N ASP A 199 -12.65 -26.72 -5.71
CA ASP A 199 -12.84 -25.76 -4.60
C ASP A 199 -11.71 -25.82 -3.55
N GLU A 200 -10.51 -26.20 -4.01
CA GLU A 200 -9.34 -26.45 -3.15
C GLU A 200 -8.30 -25.33 -3.17
N VAL A 201 -8.45 -24.32 -4.03
CA VAL A 201 -7.51 -23.19 -4.05
C VAL A 201 -7.54 -22.51 -2.66
N PRO A 202 -6.42 -22.07 -2.08
CA PRO A 202 -6.49 -21.35 -0.80
C PRO A 202 -7.15 -19.98 -0.99
N ARG A 203 -7.97 -19.50 -0.05
CA ARG A 203 -8.72 -18.23 -0.24
C ARG A 203 -7.81 -17.00 -0.33
N PHE A 204 -6.63 -17.02 0.29
CA PHE A 204 -5.67 -15.92 0.11
C PHE A 204 -5.21 -15.78 -1.35
N MET A 205 -5.23 -16.87 -2.14
CA MET A 205 -4.88 -16.82 -3.57
C MET A 205 -5.89 -16.05 -4.41
N ASP A 206 -7.12 -15.84 -3.93
CA ASP A 206 -8.12 -15.03 -4.64
C ASP A 206 -7.59 -13.60 -4.90
N GLN A 207 -6.67 -13.11 -4.06
CA GLN A 207 -5.97 -11.83 -4.21
C GLN A 207 -5.19 -11.71 -5.52
N ALA A 208 -4.77 -12.82 -6.16
CA ALA A 208 -4.05 -12.84 -7.44
C ALA A 208 -4.79 -12.09 -8.57
N TRP A 209 -6.12 -12.00 -8.46
CA TRP A 209 -6.97 -11.31 -9.43
C TRP A 209 -7.14 -9.81 -9.16
N THR A 210 -6.64 -9.34 -8.02
CA THR A 210 -6.74 -7.93 -7.63
C THR A 210 -5.38 -7.31 -7.30
N ILE A 211 -4.27 -7.89 -7.75
CA ILE A 211 -2.91 -7.37 -7.54
C ILE A 211 -2.05 -7.52 -8.80
N GLY A 212 -0.87 -6.88 -8.79
CA GLY A 212 0.14 -7.00 -9.83
C GLY A 212 -0.06 -6.02 -10.99
N LEU A 213 -0.26 -4.75 -10.65
CA LEU A 213 -0.07 -3.63 -11.57
C LEU A 213 1.21 -2.89 -11.21
N ASP A 214 1.98 -2.50 -12.22
CA ASP A 214 3.10 -1.59 -12.06
C ASP A 214 2.65 -0.12 -11.91
N ALA A 215 3.61 0.79 -11.73
CA ALA A 215 3.34 2.22 -11.60
C ALA A 215 2.65 2.85 -12.83
N SER A 216 2.72 2.21 -14.00
CA SER A 216 2.05 2.64 -15.22
C SER A 216 0.64 2.07 -15.37
N GLY A 217 0.17 1.30 -14.39
CA GLY A 217 -1.13 0.63 -14.42
C GLY A 217 -1.16 -0.61 -15.32
N THR A 218 0.00 -1.10 -15.76
CA THR A 218 0.08 -2.31 -16.59
C THR A 218 0.40 -3.54 -15.77
N ILE A 219 0.06 -4.70 -16.31
CA ILE A 219 0.20 -5.96 -15.60
C ILE A 219 1.68 -6.34 -15.46
N ASP A 220 2.17 -6.40 -14.22
CA ASP A 220 3.53 -6.81 -13.92
C ASP A 220 3.73 -8.34 -13.98
N ARG A 221 5.00 -8.78 -13.97
CA ARG A 221 5.36 -10.21 -14.02
C ARG A 221 4.83 -10.98 -12.81
N THR A 222 4.83 -10.35 -11.64
CA THR A 222 4.40 -10.96 -10.37
C THR A 222 2.91 -11.30 -10.38
N GLY A 223 2.06 -10.37 -10.83
CA GLY A 223 0.64 -10.59 -11.02
C GLY A 223 0.35 -11.69 -12.04
N GLN A 224 1.11 -11.72 -13.15
CA GLN A 224 0.98 -12.79 -14.14
C GLN A 224 1.30 -14.16 -13.54
N ALA A 225 2.40 -14.25 -12.78
CA ALA A 225 2.80 -15.46 -12.07
C ALA A 225 1.73 -15.89 -11.05
N TYR A 226 1.22 -14.99 -10.23
CA TYR A 226 0.19 -15.33 -9.22
C TYR A 226 -1.12 -15.80 -9.84
N ARG A 227 -1.58 -15.20 -10.95
CA ARG A 227 -2.74 -15.72 -11.69
C ARG A 227 -2.43 -17.09 -12.30
N HIS A 228 -1.23 -17.30 -12.81
CA HIS A 228 -0.80 -18.63 -13.26
C HIS A 228 -0.85 -19.66 -12.13
N TRP A 229 -0.36 -19.31 -10.93
CA TRP A 229 -0.41 -20.17 -9.75
C TRP A 229 -1.84 -20.49 -9.37
N TYR A 230 -2.74 -19.50 -9.33
CA TYR A 230 -4.16 -19.72 -9.05
C TYR A 230 -4.76 -20.77 -10.01
N ARG A 231 -4.53 -20.61 -11.32
CA ARG A 231 -5.03 -21.55 -12.33
C ARG A 231 -4.45 -22.95 -12.16
N HIS A 232 -3.15 -23.04 -11.90
CA HIS A 232 -2.47 -24.31 -11.69
C HIS A 232 -3.05 -25.08 -10.49
N LEU A 233 -3.29 -24.38 -9.38
CA LEU A 233 -3.93 -24.93 -8.19
C LEU A 233 -5.40 -25.31 -8.45
N GLY A 234 -6.13 -24.48 -9.20
CA GLY A 234 -7.53 -24.74 -9.55
C GLY A 234 -7.74 -25.96 -10.44
N LEU A 235 -6.71 -26.41 -11.15
CA LEU A 235 -6.70 -27.69 -11.87
C LEU A 235 -6.33 -28.90 -10.98
N GLY A 236 -6.05 -28.67 -9.69
CA GLY A 236 -5.62 -29.70 -8.73
C GLY A 236 -4.13 -30.05 -8.83
N HIS A 237 -3.33 -29.27 -9.56
CA HIS A 237 -1.89 -29.53 -9.64
C HIS A 237 -1.16 -29.06 -8.37
N SER A 238 -0.07 -29.75 -8.04
CA SER A 238 0.73 -29.46 -6.85
C SER A 238 1.49 -28.14 -6.99
N VAL A 239 1.37 -27.26 -5.99
CA VAL A 239 2.11 -25.98 -5.89
C VAL A 239 3.62 -26.14 -6.14
N ARG A 240 4.21 -27.29 -5.77
CA ARG A 240 5.64 -27.60 -5.99
C ARG A 240 6.09 -27.66 -7.45
N LYS A 241 5.15 -27.76 -8.40
CA LYS A 241 5.46 -27.77 -9.84
C LYS A 241 5.53 -26.36 -10.43
N LEU A 242 5.27 -25.33 -9.63
CA LEU A 242 5.34 -23.93 -10.03
C LEU A 242 6.77 -23.40 -9.87
N GLU A 243 7.09 -22.38 -10.66
CA GLU A 243 8.26 -21.53 -10.43
C GLU A 243 7.98 -20.62 -9.23
N LEU A 244 8.53 -21.00 -8.08
CA LEU A 244 8.36 -20.30 -6.81
C LEU A 244 9.69 -19.66 -6.40
N PRO A 245 9.67 -18.57 -5.60
CA PRO A 245 10.90 -18.00 -5.04
C PRO A 245 11.60 -18.95 -4.05
N ILE A 246 10.88 -19.98 -3.57
CA ILE A 246 11.36 -20.99 -2.62
C ILE A 246 11.04 -22.40 -3.11
N ALA A 247 11.97 -23.34 -2.91
CA ALA A 247 11.71 -24.75 -3.19
C ALA A 247 10.83 -25.35 -2.07
N LEU A 248 9.58 -25.66 -2.40
CA LEU A 248 8.65 -26.26 -1.45
C LEU A 248 8.79 -27.79 -1.39
N ASN A 249 8.99 -28.33 -0.19
CA ASN A 249 8.85 -29.76 0.06
C ASN A 249 7.37 -30.17 0.22
N ARG A 250 7.09 -31.48 0.38
CA ARG A 250 5.72 -31.99 0.50
C ARG A 250 4.98 -31.40 1.71
N THR A 251 5.66 -31.30 2.87
CA THR A 251 5.09 -30.75 4.10
C THR A 251 4.76 -29.27 3.96
N MET A 252 5.67 -28.48 3.38
CA MET A 252 5.44 -27.05 3.13
C MET A 252 4.30 -26.83 2.14
N ALA A 253 4.14 -27.68 1.13
CA ALA A 253 3.01 -27.60 0.21
C ALA A 253 1.64 -27.84 0.90
N VAL A 254 1.60 -28.73 1.89
CA VAL A 254 0.41 -28.95 2.73
C VAL A 254 0.13 -27.69 3.55
N TRP A 255 1.14 -27.14 4.22
CA TRP A 255 0.97 -25.89 4.98
C TRP A 255 0.56 -24.72 4.09
N PHE A 256 1.11 -24.58 2.88
CA PHE A 256 0.70 -23.53 1.96
C PHE A 256 -0.80 -23.57 1.65
N LYS A 257 -1.40 -24.76 1.52
CA LYS A 257 -2.85 -24.88 1.36
C LYS A 257 -3.64 -24.44 2.59
N GLN A 258 -3.06 -24.58 3.78
CA GLN A 258 -3.67 -24.24 5.07
C GLN A 258 -3.31 -22.83 5.56
N ALA A 259 -2.54 -22.07 4.77
CA ALA A 259 -2.12 -20.74 5.19
C ALA A 259 -3.33 -19.84 5.39
N PRO A 260 -3.32 -18.96 6.41
CA PRO A 260 -4.44 -18.10 6.69
C PRO A 260 -4.90 -17.21 5.53
N ASP A 261 -6.22 -17.02 5.43
CA ASP A 261 -6.89 -16.24 4.39
C ASP A 261 -6.44 -14.76 4.35
N GLU A 262 -5.98 -14.22 5.48
CA GLU A 262 -5.56 -12.81 5.63
C GLU A 262 -4.15 -12.51 5.11
N LEU A 263 -3.35 -13.55 4.83
CA LEU A 263 -1.98 -13.36 4.38
C LEU A 263 -1.92 -12.96 2.91
N SER A 264 -0.91 -12.18 2.54
CA SER A 264 -0.54 -12.02 1.14
C SER A 264 0.05 -13.33 0.58
N ILE A 265 0.11 -13.46 -0.75
CA ILE A 265 0.69 -14.64 -1.39
C ILE A 265 2.17 -14.87 -0.97
N PRO A 266 3.06 -13.85 -0.96
CA PRO A 266 4.40 -13.96 -0.38
C PRO A 266 4.38 -14.41 1.09
N GLN A 267 3.52 -13.80 1.90
CA GLN A 267 3.43 -14.13 3.32
C GLN A 267 2.98 -15.57 3.56
N ALA A 268 2.06 -16.08 2.74
CA ALA A 268 1.61 -17.47 2.80
C ALA A 268 2.74 -18.45 2.44
N LEU A 269 3.59 -18.11 1.45
CA LEU A 269 4.78 -18.91 1.13
C LEU A 269 5.78 -18.95 2.30
N ARG A 270 6.12 -17.79 2.88
CA ARG A 270 7.04 -17.72 4.03
C ARG A 270 6.47 -18.45 5.25
N TRP A 271 5.19 -18.28 5.53
CA TRP A 271 4.50 -18.98 6.60
C TRP A 271 4.56 -20.50 6.41
N ALA A 272 4.23 -20.98 5.20
CA ALA A 272 4.30 -22.40 4.86
C ALA A 272 5.71 -22.98 4.98
N GLN A 273 6.72 -22.20 4.61
CA GLN A 273 8.11 -22.58 4.78
C GLN A 273 8.49 -22.75 6.25
N MET A 274 8.17 -21.76 7.09
CA MET A 274 8.46 -21.82 8.53
C MET A 274 7.71 -22.94 9.25
N MET A 275 6.45 -23.14 8.90
CA MET A 275 5.64 -24.25 9.42
C MET A 275 6.20 -25.60 8.94
N GLY A 276 6.67 -25.69 7.70
CA GLY A 276 7.29 -26.91 7.18
C GLY A 276 8.68 -27.22 7.75
N ILE A 277 9.43 -26.21 8.21
CA ILE A 277 10.73 -26.37 8.87
C ILE A 277 10.57 -26.76 10.34
N SER A 278 9.70 -26.06 11.07
CA SER A 278 9.67 -26.12 12.54
C SER A 278 8.40 -26.75 13.13
N GLY A 279 7.28 -26.73 12.40
CA GLY A 279 5.96 -27.02 12.97
C GLY A 279 5.51 -26.06 14.09
N ASN A 280 6.28 -25.00 14.37
CA ASN A 280 6.06 -24.11 15.51
C ASN A 280 5.40 -22.80 15.06
N GLY A 281 4.11 -22.66 15.38
CA GLY A 281 3.32 -21.47 15.04
C GLY A 281 3.84 -20.18 15.67
N SER A 282 4.41 -20.23 16.88
CA SER A 282 4.97 -19.05 17.56
C SER A 282 6.24 -18.56 16.87
N LEU A 283 7.11 -19.48 16.45
CA LEU A 283 8.31 -19.13 15.67
C LEU A 283 7.91 -18.61 14.28
N ALA A 284 6.95 -19.25 13.62
CA ALA A 284 6.42 -18.76 12.34
C ALA A 284 5.88 -17.33 12.48
N ALA A 285 5.06 -17.05 13.49
CA ALA A 285 4.56 -15.71 13.76
C ALA A 285 5.70 -14.69 13.98
N ALA A 286 6.74 -15.06 14.73
CA ALA A 286 7.90 -14.19 14.95
C ALA A 286 8.66 -13.86 13.65
N VAL A 287 8.80 -14.82 12.74
CA VAL A 287 9.38 -14.59 11.41
C VAL A 287 8.46 -13.73 10.54
N MET A 288 7.13 -13.94 10.61
CA MET A 288 6.15 -13.17 9.85
C MET A 288 6.10 -11.68 10.21
N VAL A 289 6.55 -11.30 11.41
CA VAL A 289 6.66 -9.88 11.84
C VAL A 289 8.03 -9.28 11.51
N SER A 290 9.00 -10.11 11.13
CA SER A 290 10.34 -9.66 10.73
C SER A 290 10.39 -9.21 9.26
N ARG A 291 11.52 -8.65 8.83
CA ARG A 291 11.80 -8.32 7.42
C ARG A 291 11.70 -9.51 6.44
N LEU A 292 11.66 -10.75 6.93
CA LEU A 292 11.57 -11.94 6.08
C LEU A 292 10.12 -12.27 5.67
N SER A 293 9.13 -11.55 6.20
CA SER A 293 7.70 -11.83 6.01
C SER A 293 7.30 -12.03 4.54
N ASP A 294 7.78 -11.16 3.65
CA ASP A 294 7.34 -11.07 2.25
C ASP A 294 8.50 -10.89 1.24
N SER A 295 9.76 -10.80 1.68
CA SER A 295 10.95 -10.81 0.82
C SER A 295 11.59 -12.19 0.77
N PHE A 296 12.08 -12.59 -0.40
CA PHE A 296 12.82 -13.83 -0.66
C PHE A 296 14.24 -13.57 -1.19
N ASP A 297 14.75 -12.36 -0.99
CA ASP A 297 16.10 -12.00 -1.41
C ASP A 297 17.13 -12.79 -0.61
N HIS A 298 18.14 -13.35 -1.29
CA HIS A 298 19.17 -14.19 -0.67
C HIS A 298 18.60 -15.40 0.09
N GLU A 299 17.52 -15.98 -0.40
CA GLU A 299 16.83 -17.12 0.22
C GLU A 299 17.75 -18.28 0.64
N PRO A 300 18.77 -18.71 -0.13
CA PRO A 300 19.64 -19.81 0.31
C PRO A 300 20.31 -19.55 1.68
N PHE A 301 20.66 -18.30 1.98
CA PHE A 301 21.18 -17.93 3.30
C PHE A 301 20.07 -17.92 4.35
N TRP A 302 18.94 -17.27 4.08
CA TRP A 302 17.85 -17.17 5.05
C TRP A 302 17.23 -18.53 5.39
N ALA A 303 17.20 -19.47 4.44
CA ALA A 303 16.81 -20.86 4.69
C ALA A 303 17.67 -21.49 5.79
N THR A 304 19.00 -21.26 5.78
CA THR A 304 19.89 -21.76 6.85
C THR A 304 19.63 -21.06 8.19
N VAL A 305 19.29 -19.77 8.19
CA VAL A 305 18.95 -19.02 9.40
C VAL A 305 17.64 -19.54 10.01
N MET A 306 16.61 -19.78 9.19
CA MET A 306 15.32 -20.31 9.64
C MET A 306 15.46 -21.74 10.19
N GLN A 307 16.27 -22.59 9.57
CA GLN A 307 16.62 -23.91 10.11
C GLN A 307 17.37 -23.79 11.44
N TRP A 308 18.34 -22.88 11.52
CA TRP A 308 19.07 -22.62 12.76
C TRP A 308 18.14 -22.15 13.88
N LEU A 309 17.23 -21.21 13.61
CA LEU A 309 16.22 -20.71 14.56
C LEU A 309 15.29 -21.84 15.04
N ALA A 310 14.84 -22.72 14.14
CA ALA A 310 14.02 -23.87 14.49
C ALA A 310 14.74 -24.84 15.42
N GLY A 311 16.07 -24.92 15.33
CA GLY A 311 16.93 -25.68 16.25
C GLY A 311 17.20 -25.00 17.60
N GLN A 312 16.64 -23.82 17.88
CA GLN A 312 16.81 -23.10 19.16
C GLN A 312 15.51 -23.05 19.99
N PRO A 313 15.06 -24.16 20.61
CA PRO A 313 13.76 -24.21 21.30
C PRO A 313 13.66 -23.26 22.51
N MET A 314 14.79 -22.93 23.15
CA MET A 314 14.84 -22.02 24.31
C MET A 314 14.97 -20.54 23.94
N LEU A 315 15.07 -20.21 22.65
CA LEU A 315 15.20 -18.83 22.21
C LEU A 315 13.86 -18.10 22.32
N ASP A 316 13.82 -16.97 23.05
CA ASP A 316 12.64 -16.11 23.06
C ASP A 316 12.35 -15.60 21.64
N THR A 317 11.14 -15.88 21.16
CA THR A 317 10.61 -15.44 19.87
C THR A 317 10.72 -13.92 19.64
N ASN A 318 10.74 -13.10 20.69
CA ASN A 318 10.93 -11.65 20.55
C ASN A 318 12.33 -11.28 20.04
N GLN A 319 13.31 -12.19 20.15
CA GLN A 319 14.67 -11.99 19.66
C GLN A 319 14.84 -12.35 18.18
N VAL A 320 13.86 -12.99 17.55
CA VAL A 320 13.93 -13.38 16.13
C VAL A 320 14.12 -12.15 15.23
N GLY A 321 13.29 -11.11 15.41
CA GLY A 321 13.43 -9.85 14.65
C GLY A 321 14.81 -9.22 14.80
N PRO A 322 15.29 -8.94 16.03
CA PRO A 322 16.62 -8.42 16.29
C PRO A 322 17.76 -9.25 15.69
N ILE A 323 17.68 -10.59 15.78
CA ILE A 323 18.67 -11.48 15.17
C ILE A 323 18.67 -11.31 13.66
N VAL A 324 17.49 -11.36 13.03
CA VAL A 324 17.35 -11.19 11.58
C VAL A 324 17.90 -9.83 11.12
N ASP A 325 17.58 -8.75 11.83
CA ASP A 325 18.08 -7.41 11.51
C ASP A 325 19.61 -7.31 11.63
N TYR A 326 20.18 -7.91 12.69
CA TYR A 326 21.64 -7.99 12.87
C TYR A 326 22.32 -8.77 11.75
N LEU A 327 21.84 -9.98 11.44
CA LEU A 327 22.41 -10.83 10.41
C LEU A 327 22.33 -10.14 9.03
N HIS A 328 21.20 -9.48 8.74
CA HIS A 328 21.07 -8.69 7.52
C HIS A 328 22.08 -7.55 7.46
N HIS A 329 22.24 -6.80 8.56
CA HIS A 329 23.20 -5.70 8.62
C HIS A 329 24.63 -6.19 8.35
N ARG A 330 25.07 -7.24 9.04
CA ARG A 330 26.45 -7.73 8.91
C ARG A 330 26.75 -8.29 7.52
N ARG A 331 25.78 -9.00 6.93
CA ARG A 331 26.00 -9.72 5.67
C ARG A 331 25.75 -8.88 4.42
N PHE A 332 24.81 -7.95 4.45
CA PHE A 332 24.32 -7.28 3.23
C PHE A 332 24.42 -5.75 3.26
N VAL A 333 24.56 -5.12 4.44
CA VAL A 333 24.66 -3.66 4.52
C VAL A 333 26.13 -3.27 4.44
N ALA A 334 26.49 -2.50 3.42
CA ALA A 334 27.83 -1.97 3.27
C ALA A 334 28.13 -0.95 4.38
N GLU A 335 29.27 -1.10 5.04
CA GLU A 335 29.76 -0.14 6.03
C GLU A 335 30.70 0.83 5.32
N ILE A 336 30.43 2.14 5.43
CA ILE A 336 31.38 3.16 5.00
C ILE A 336 32.46 3.20 6.09
N ALA A 337 33.47 2.35 5.98
CA ALA A 337 34.66 2.48 6.80
C ALA A 337 35.19 3.91 6.67
N GLY A 338 35.54 4.55 7.79
CA GLY A 338 36.05 5.92 7.81
C GLY A 338 37.25 6.04 6.86
N ARG A 339 37.00 6.61 5.68
CA ARG A 339 38.00 6.70 4.60
C ARG A 339 39.06 7.73 4.98
N GLY A 340 40.33 7.32 5.03
CA GLY A 340 41.42 8.21 4.66
C GLY A 340 41.27 8.54 3.17
N ALA A 341 41.54 9.79 2.78
CA ALA A 341 41.52 10.19 1.38
C ALA A 341 42.54 9.34 0.58
N GLY A 342 42.04 8.48 -0.32
CA GLY A 342 42.90 7.69 -1.22
C GLY A 342 42.50 6.22 -1.39
N ASP A 343 41.56 5.68 -0.60
CA ASP A 343 41.16 4.27 -0.72
C ASP A 343 39.92 4.12 -1.63
N ASP A 344 40.15 3.68 -2.88
CA ASP A 344 39.15 3.47 -3.93
C ASP A 344 38.34 2.16 -3.75
N CYS A 345 38.47 1.49 -2.61
CA CYS A 345 37.72 0.27 -2.36
C CYS A 345 36.19 0.55 -2.31
N PRO A 346 35.37 -0.21 -3.05
CA PRO A 346 33.92 -0.07 -3.00
C PRO A 346 33.40 -0.43 -1.61
N PRO A 347 32.33 0.23 -1.12
CA PRO A 347 31.71 -0.11 0.16
C PRO A 347 31.33 -1.59 0.20
N CYS A 348 31.83 -2.32 1.19
CA CYS A 348 31.56 -3.75 1.35
C CYS A 348 30.84 -4.04 2.69
N PRO A 349 30.01 -5.09 2.78
CA PRO A 349 29.49 -5.54 4.06
C PRO A 349 30.63 -6.01 4.97
N ALA A 350 30.42 -5.93 6.28
CA ALA A 350 31.45 -6.32 7.24
C ALA A 350 31.72 -7.84 7.25
N GLU A 351 30.71 -8.66 6.99
CA GLU A 351 30.81 -10.14 6.93
C GLU A 351 30.00 -10.68 5.73
N PRO A 352 30.42 -10.46 4.47
CA PRO A 352 29.64 -10.83 3.28
C PRO A 352 29.42 -12.35 3.15
N ASN A 353 30.31 -13.15 3.77
CA ASN A 353 30.27 -14.61 3.80
C ASN A 353 29.76 -15.18 5.13
N LEU A 354 29.07 -14.39 5.97
CA LEU A 354 28.50 -14.80 7.26
C LEU A 354 27.71 -16.12 7.18
N THR A 355 28.08 -17.11 7.99
CA THR A 355 27.36 -18.39 8.12
C THR A 355 26.86 -18.60 9.55
N MET A 356 25.77 -19.38 9.68
CA MET A 356 25.23 -19.81 10.97
C MET A 356 25.95 -21.05 11.54
N LYS A 357 26.78 -21.72 10.74
CA LYS A 357 27.54 -22.90 11.18
C LYS A 357 28.45 -22.53 12.36
N GLY A 358 28.36 -23.29 13.46
CA GLY A 358 29.17 -23.08 14.66
C GLY A 358 28.70 -21.94 15.58
N ARG A 359 27.57 -21.28 15.28
CA ARG A 359 27.03 -20.21 16.13
C ARG A 359 25.97 -20.74 17.10
N THR A 360 26.08 -20.37 18.37
CA THR A 360 25.05 -20.64 19.39
C THR A 360 24.12 -19.44 19.57
N ALA A 361 22.88 -19.67 20.01
CA ALA A 361 21.93 -18.58 20.28
C ALA A 361 22.51 -17.51 21.22
N GLN A 362 23.14 -17.94 22.31
CA GLN A 362 23.78 -17.04 23.28
C GLN A 362 24.90 -16.20 22.66
N SER A 363 25.72 -16.77 21.77
CA SER A 363 26.76 -16.01 21.09
C SER A 363 26.18 -14.95 20.15
N VAL A 364 25.13 -15.30 19.40
CA VAL A 364 24.47 -14.35 18.48
C VAL A 364 23.80 -13.23 19.28
N LEU A 365 23.08 -13.54 20.36
CA LEU A 365 22.44 -12.53 21.22
C LEU A 365 23.45 -11.54 21.81
N ARG A 366 24.61 -12.02 22.27
CA ARG A 366 25.69 -11.12 22.73
C ARG A 366 26.16 -10.16 21.63
N GLN A 367 26.24 -10.63 20.39
CA GLN A 367 26.64 -9.81 19.24
C GLN A 367 25.55 -8.81 18.85
N VAL A 368 24.28 -9.22 18.88
CA VAL A 368 23.11 -8.36 18.71
C VAL A 368 23.11 -7.24 19.75
N ASP A 369 23.32 -7.56 21.03
CA ASP A 369 23.38 -6.57 22.12
C ASP A 369 24.54 -5.59 21.94
N ALA A 370 25.71 -6.07 21.54
CA ALA A 370 26.87 -5.23 21.25
C ALA A 370 26.59 -4.30 20.06
N TRP A 371 25.93 -4.80 19.02
CA TRP A 371 25.53 -4.01 17.86
C TRP A 371 24.48 -2.95 18.22
N HIS A 372 23.47 -3.28 19.04
CA HIS A 372 22.50 -2.29 19.54
C HIS A 372 23.17 -1.17 20.33
N ARG A 373 24.15 -1.50 21.20
CA ARG A 373 24.92 -0.49 21.92
C ARG A 373 25.67 0.44 20.96
N ARG A 374 26.25 -0.10 19.88
CA ARG A 374 26.95 0.70 18.85
C ARG A 374 26.00 1.60 18.07
N LEU A 375 24.87 1.09 17.59
CA LEU A 375 23.85 1.89 16.91
C LEU A 375 23.32 3.03 17.80
N ALA A 376 23.26 2.82 19.11
CA ALA A 376 22.88 3.85 20.04
C ALA A 376 23.94 4.95 20.25
N SER A 377 25.20 4.68 19.92
CA SER A 377 26.31 5.65 20.00
C SER A 377 26.69 6.28 18.65
N ASP A 378 26.29 5.67 17.54
CA ASP A 378 26.77 6.04 16.22
C ASP A 378 25.94 7.15 15.58
N ASN A 379 26.49 8.38 15.60
CA ASN A 379 25.93 9.53 14.88
C ASN A 379 26.27 9.52 13.36
N ARG A 380 26.99 8.51 12.86
CA ARG A 380 27.43 8.44 11.45
C ARG A 380 26.40 7.87 10.48
N LEU A 381 25.24 7.40 10.97
CA LEU A 381 24.11 7.06 10.10
C LEU A 381 23.72 8.33 9.33
N GLN A 382 24.20 8.41 8.09
CA GLN A 382 24.08 9.58 7.24
C GLN A 382 22.65 10.10 7.23
N VAL A 383 22.49 11.42 7.32
CA VAL A 383 21.22 12.13 7.44
C VAL A 383 20.46 12.06 6.12
N ALA A 384 19.94 10.88 5.78
CA ALA A 384 18.96 10.71 4.74
C ALA A 384 17.60 11.13 5.29
N ALA A 385 17.00 12.15 4.67
CA ALA A 385 15.60 12.47 4.84
C ALA A 385 14.82 11.96 3.62
N TRP A 386 13.59 11.52 3.82
CA TRP A 386 12.75 10.97 2.74
C TRP A 386 11.36 11.59 2.75
N ARG A 387 10.64 11.37 1.65
CA ARG A 387 9.28 11.87 1.47
C ARG A 387 8.31 11.13 2.39
N PRO A 388 7.25 11.79 2.90
CA PRO A 388 6.20 11.13 3.66
C PRO A 388 5.50 10.04 2.84
N SER A 389 5.06 8.99 3.52
CA SER A 389 4.34 7.85 2.94
C SER A 389 2.92 8.17 2.46
N GLY A 390 2.38 9.33 2.82
CA GLY A 390 1.07 9.82 2.38
C GLY A 390 -0.11 9.41 3.27
N PHE A 391 0.13 8.64 4.34
CA PHE A 391 -0.89 8.41 5.38
C PHE A 391 -0.96 9.61 6.34
N ALA A 392 -2.14 9.86 6.90
CA ALA A 392 -2.30 10.90 7.90
C ALA A 392 -1.77 10.44 9.26
N GLY A 393 -1.12 11.37 9.98
CA GLY A 393 -0.86 11.19 11.41
C GLY A 393 -2.15 11.16 12.23
N PHE A 394 -1.99 11.02 13.54
CA PHE A 394 -3.13 10.91 14.46
C PHE A 394 -2.86 11.69 15.73
N GLU A 395 -3.91 12.34 16.23
CA GLU A 395 -3.92 12.97 17.54
C GLU A 395 -5.23 12.59 18.24
N PHE A 396 -5.14 12.16 19.49
CA PHE A 396 -6.30 11.78 20.28
C PHE A 396 -6.09 12.17 21.74
N SER A 397 -7.00 12.98 22.26
CA SER A 397 -7.00 13.43 23.65
C SER A 397 -8.01 12.64 24.47
N GLU A 398 -7.61 12.26 25.67
CA GLU A 398 -8.48 11.61 26.66
C GLU A 398 -8.31 12.22 28.04
N GLY A 399 -9.35 12.12 28.87
CA GLY A 399 -9.40 12.81 30.16
C GLY A 399 -9.69 14.30 30.01
N THR A 400 -9.56 15.04 31.10
CA THR A 400 -9.81 16.48 31.12
C THR A 400 -8.71 17.21 31.84
N LEU A 401 -8.46 18.46 31.43
CA LEU A 401 -7.53 19.34 32.12
C LEU A 401 -7.98 19.57 33.57
N ALA A 402 -9.28 19.80 33.77
CA ALA A 402 -9.89 20.01 35.08
C ALA A 402 -9.75 18.78 36.01
N GLY A 403 -9.77 17.56 35.45
CA GLY A 403 -9.61 16.32 36.20
C GLY A 403 -8.15 15.91 36.46
N GLY A 404 -7.16 16.70 36.02
CA GLY A 404 -5.74 16.41 36.21
C GLY A 404 -5.26 15.10 35.53
N ASN A 405 -6.04 14.56 34.60
CA ASN A 405 -5.79 13.26 33.97
C ASN A 405 -5.75 13.31 32.43
N LEU A 406 -5.63 14.52 31.86
CA LEU A 406 -5.48 14.74 30.43
C LEU A 406 -4.26 13.97 29.88
N LYS A 407 -4.48 13.22 28.82
CA LYS A 407 -3.44 12.58 28.01
C LYS A 407 -3.66 12.89 26.54
N ILE A 408 -2.60 13.25 25.84
CA ILE A 408 -2.63 13.50 24.39
C ILE A 408 -1.76 12.44 23.73
N TRP A 409 -2.39 11.58 22.93
CA TRP A 409 -1.71 10.56 22.16
C TRP A 409 -1.43 11.08 20.75
N THR A 410 -0.19 10.97 20.30
CA THR A 410 0.24 11.43 18.96
C THR A 410 0.91 10.30 18.21
N ILE A 411 0.51 10.09 16.95
CA ILE A 411 1.17 9.18 16.00
C ILE A 411 1.67 9.99 14.80
N ARG A 412 2.98 9.92 14.53
CA ARG A 412 3.63 10.66 13.44
C ARG A 412 4.72 9.85 12.74
N GLU A 413 4.93 10.12 11.47
CA GLU A 413 5.93 9.44 10.65
C GLU A 413 7.35 9.92 11.00
N LEU A 414 8.30 8.99 11.01
CA LEU A 414 9.72 9.26 11.16
C LEU A 414 10.37 9.36 9.77
N LEU A 415 10.73 10.59 9.39
CA LEU A 415 11.13 10.94 8.01
C LEU A 415 12.64 11.04 7.78
N SER A 416 13.45 10.63 8.75
CA SER A 416 14.91 10.67 8.62
C SER A 416 15.62 9.57 9.41
N SER A 417 16.80 9.17 8.94
CA SER A 417 17.69 8.25 9.65
C SER A 417 18.00 8.73 11.06
N ARG A 418 18.20 10.05 11.25
CA ARG A 418 18.39 10.67 12.57
C ARG A 418 17.19 10.46 13.49
N SER A 419 15.98 10.63 12.98
CA SER A 419 14.76 10.41 13.77
C SER A 419 14.58 8.94 14.17
N LEU A 420 14.89 7.99 13.27
CA LEU A 420 14.90 6.56 13.59
C LEU A 420 15.97 6.21 14.63
N ALA A 421 17.16 6.81 14.54
CA ALA A 421 18.22 6.60 15.52
C ALA A 421 17.87 7.16 16.91
N ILE A 422 17.23 8.33 16.98
CA ILE A 422 16.72 8.89 18.24
C ILE A 422 15.64 7.96 18.83
N GLU A 423 14.70 7.50 18.01
CA GLU A 423 13.63 6.61 18.42
C GLU A 423 14.16 5.27 18.94
N GLY A 424 15.02 4.62 18.16
CA GLY A 424 15.65 3.34 18.51
C GLY A 424 16.48 3.42 19.78
N ARG A 425 17.12 4.57 20.08
CA ARG A 425 17.81 4.80 21.36
C ARG A 425 16.86 4.92 22.54
N LYS A 426 15.76 5.66 22.39
CA LYS A 426 14.78 5.86 23.46
C LYS A 426 14.05 4.55 23.81
N LEU A 427 13.71 3.77 22.78
CA LEU A 427 12.99 2.50 22.93
C LEU A 427 13.91 1.27 22.96
N LYS A 428 15.22 1.41 22.77
CA LYS A 428 16.23 0.34 22.84
C LYS A 428 15.95 -0.83 21.88
N HIS A 429 15.77 -0.52 20.58
CA HIS A 429 15.61 -1.51 19.50
C HIS A 429 16.15 -1.03 18.13
N CYS A 430 16.11 -1.90 17.11
CA CYS A 430 16.86 -1.80 15.86
C CYS A 430 16.27 -0.89 14.78
N VAL A 431 15.34 0.01 15.09
CA VAL A 431 14.52 0.68 14.04
C VAL A 431 15.36 1.57 13.10
N ALA A 432 16.53 2.02 13.56
CA ALA A 432 17.50 2.73 12.74
C ALA A 432 17.94 1.96 11.48
N SER A 433 17.95 0.62 11.54
CA SER A 433 18.33 -0.25 10.42
C SER A 433 17.33 -0.24 9.25
N TYR A 434 16.16 0.38 9.42
CA TYR A 434 15.11 0.48 8.40
C TYR A 434 15.28 1.71 7.49
N ALA A 435 16.27 2.58 7.75
CA ALA A 435 16.46 3.84 7.02
C ALA A 435 16.48 3.69 5.50
N ASN A 436 17.19 2.68 4.97
CA ASN A 436 17.27 2.44 3.53
C ASN A 436 15.91 2.00 2.94
N SER A 437 15.16 1.16 3.66
CA SER A 437 13.82 0.74 3.26
C SER A 437 12.83 1.89 3.27
N CYS A 438 12.93 2.79 4.26
CA CYS A 438 12.12 4.01 4.32
C CYS A 438 12.47 4.98 3.18
N ALA A 439 13.75 5.19 2.91
CA ALA A 439 14.21 6.06 1.82
C ALA A 439 13.72 5.59 0.44
N ARG A 440 13.59 4.28 0.24
CA ARG A 440 13.05 3.67 -0.99
C ARG A 440 11.52 3.62 -1.03
N GLY A 441 10.82 4.00 0.04
CA GLY A 441 9.36 3.92 0.15
C GLY A 441 8.81 2.50 0.30
N ALA A 442 9.66 1.50 0.55
CA ALA A 442 9.25 0.10 0.75
C ALA A 442 8.56 -0.12 2.11
N THR A 443 8.79 0.77 3.06
CA THR A 443 8.13 0.80 4.37
C THR A 443 8.07 2.23 4.88
N SER A 444 7.15 2.53 5.80
CA SER A 444 7.24 3.72 6.64
C SER A 444 7.23 3.33 8.11
N ILE A 445 7.92 4.13 8.92
CA ILE A 445 8.03 3.93 10.37
C ILE A 445 7.40 5.11 11.05
N TRP A 446 6.56 4.81 12.04
CA TRP A 446 5.83 5.79 12.83
C TRP A 446 6.21 5.65 14.29
N THR A 447 6.20 6.77 15.01
CA THR A 447 6.32 6.80 16.47
C THR A 447 4.96 7.11 17.06
N MET A 448 4.62 6.43 18.15
CA MET A 448 3.50 6.77 19.01
C MET A 448 4.02 7.28 20.34
N GLU A 449 3.50 8.43 20.77
CA GLU A 449 3.91 9.14 21.97
C GLU A 449 2.67 9.51 22.78
N VAL A 450 2.84 9.65 24.09
CA VAL A 450 1.80 10.16 25.00
C VAL A 450 2.35 11.33 25.79
N GLU A 451 1.65 12.45 25.73
CA GLU A 451 1.90 13.61 26.56
C GLU A 451 0.95 13.60 27.75
N THR A 452 1.51 13.82 28.94
CA THR A 452 0.81 13.90 30.21
C THR A 452 1.37 15.08 31.01
N PHE A 453 0.82 15.39 32.18
CA PHE A 453 1.40 16.39 33.09
C PHE A 453 2.84 16.06 33.53
N SER A 454 3.26 14.80 33.44
CA SER A 454 4.65 14.38 33.71
C SER A 454 5.60 14.58 32.52
N GLY A 455 5.07 15.02 31.37
CA GLY A 455 5.78 15.22 30.13
C GLY A 455 5.48 14.16 29.06
N LEU A 456 6.29 14.22 27.99
CA LEU A 456 6.15 13.40 26.79
C LEU A 456 6.91 12.06 26.93
N THR A 457 6.20 10.97 26.72
CA THR A 457 6.76 9.61 26.76
C THR A 457 6.62 8.91 25.41
N LYS A 458 7.72 8.30 24.93
CA LYS A 458 7.72 7.42 23.75
C LYS A 458 7.12 6.07 24.11
N CYS A 459 6.12 5.62 23.33
CA CYS A 459 5.38 4.39 23.60
C CYS A 459 5.80 3.26 22.65
N LEU A 460 5.59 3.46 21.34
CA LEU A 460 5.72 2.43 20.33
C LEU A 460 6.39 2.97 19.06
N THR A 461 7.06 2.07 18.33
CA THR A 461 7.27 2.19 16.89
C THR A 461 6.30 1.30 16.13
N ILE A 462 5.87 1.77 14.97
CA ILE A 462 4.90 1.10 14.12
C ILE A 462 5.45 1.07 12.70
N GLU A 463 5.57 -0.12 12.11
CA GLU A 463 5.98 -0.32 10.73
C GLU A 463 4.76 -0.53 9.84
N VAL A 464 4.65 0.30 8.81
CA VAL A 464 3.58 0.24 7.81
C VAL A 464 4.19 -0.11 6.46
N ARG A 465 3.58 -1.05 5.75
CA ARG A 465 3.84 -1.33 4.33
C ARG A 465 2.90 -0.45 3.48
N PRO A 466 3.40 0.56 2.75
CA PRO A 466 2.53 1.44 1.97
C PRO A 466 1.79 0.72 0.85
N GLY A 467 2.44 -0.26 0.21
CA GLY A 467 1.91 -0.96 -0.97
C GLY A 467 0.59 -1.70 -0.74
N ASN A 468 0.33 -2.20 0.47
CA ASN A 468 -0.92 -2.87 0.85
C ASN A 468 -1.62 -2.19 2.04
N ARG A 469 -1.16 -0.99 2.44
CA ARG A 469 -1.73 -0.19 3.54
C ARG A 469 -1.85 -0.98 4.86
N GLN A 470 -0.88 -1.83 5.14
CA GLN A 470 -0.91 -2.75 6.28
C GLN A 470 0.16 -2.40 7.31
N ILE A 471 -0.22 -2.35 8.59
CA ILE A 471 0.70 -2.36 9.72
C ILE A 471 1.23 -3.79 9.84
N VAL A 472 2.55 -3.96 9.78
CA VAL A 472 3.22 -5.28 9.80
C VAL A 472 4.02 -5.54 11.07
N GLN A 473 4.30 -4.52 11.86
CA GLN A 473 4.99 -4.65 13.14
C GLN A 473 4.68 -3.49 14.08
N ILE A 474 4.49 -3.78 15.36
CA ILE A 474 4.34 -2.80 16.43
C ILE A 474 5.24 -3.19 17.61
N ARG A 475 6.17 -2.31 18.00
CA ARG A 475 7.17 -2.62 19.05
C ARG A 475 7.36 -1.46 20.01
N GLY A 476 7.26 -1.75 21.31
CA GLY A 476 7.61 -0.81 22.36
C GLY A 476 9.06 -0.95 22.83
N ARG A 477 9.33 -0.36 24.00
CA ARG A 477 10.65 -0.43 24.64
C ARG A 477 11.13 -1.89 24.78
N PHE A 478 12.37 -2.17 24.37
CA PHE A 478 12.96 -3.52 24.33
C PHE A 478 12.16 -4.54 23.50
N ASN A 479 11.57 -4.11 22.38
CA ASN A 479 10.74 -4.94 21.50
C ASN A 479 9.49 -5.56 22.18
N ARG A 480 9.07 -5.02 23.34
CA ARG A 480 7.83 -5.45 24.01
C ARG A 480 6.63 -5.33 23.07
N ARG A 481 5.63 -6.19 23.29
CA ARG A 481 4.33 -6.09 22.63
C ARG A 481 3.58 -4.84 23.12
N MET A 482 2.63 -4.37 22.30
CA MET A 482 1.72 -3.30 22.70
C MET A 482 0.81 -3.75 23.85
N THR A 483 0.44 -2.80 24.70
CA THR A 483 -0.58 -2.98 25.74
C THR A 483 -1.98 -2.81 25.15
N GLU A 484 -3.02 -3.26 25.87
CA GLU A 484 -4.43 -3.09 25.45
C GLU A 484 -4.79 -1.62 25.21
N LYS A 485 -4.27 -0.73 26.06
CA LYS A 485 -4.53 0.71 25.91
C LYS A 485 -3.94 1.24 24.61
N GLU A 486 -2.68 0.91 24.34
CA GLU A 486 -2.00 1.27 23.10
C GLU A 486 -2.71 0.68 21.87
N GLN A 487 -3.17 -0.57 21.96
CA GLN A 487 -3.95 -1.21 20.89
C GLN A 487 -5.22 -0.43 20.56
N SER A 488 -5.94 0.08 21.56
CA SER A 488 -7.15 0.88 21.34
C SER A 488 -6.88 2.19 20.57
N VAL A 489 -5.71 2.81 20.79
CA VAL A 489 -5.29 4.02 20.09
C VAL A 489 -4.91 3.69 18.64
N ILE A 490 -4.17 2.59 18.43
CA ILE A 490 -3.81 2.10 17.09
C ILE A 490 -5.05 1.79 16.25
N GLN A 491 -6.06 1.12 16.82
CA GLN A 491 -7.29 0.82 16.10
C GLN A 491 -8.04 2.07 15.63
N ARG A 492 -8.04 3.13 16.44
CA ARG A 492 -8.62 4.43 16.06
C ARG A 492 -7.82 5.06 14.91
N TRP A 493 -6.50 5.03 15.00
CA TRP A 493 -5.65 5.51 13.90
C TRP A 493 -5.86 4.72 12.61
N CYS A 494 -5.93 3.39 12.67
CA CYS A 494 -6.21 2.54 11.51
C CYS A 494 -7.52 2.94 10.81
N THR A 495 -8.56 3.24 11.58
CA THR A 495 -9.86 3.67 11.04
C THR A 495 -9.73 5.00 10.30
N THR A 496 -9.04 5.98 10.89
CA THR A 496 -8.89 7.32 10.30
C THR A 496 -7.93 7.33 9.10
N ALA A 497 -6.82 6.59 9.17
CA ALA A 497 -5.81 6.53 8.12
C ALA A 497 -6.14 5.52 7.01
N GLY A 498 -7.19 4.70 7.19
CA GLY A 498 -7.53 3.61 6.27
C GLY A 498 -6.39 2.59 6.18
N LEU A 499 -5.89 2.15 7.34
CA LEU A 499 -4.86 1.11 7.47
C LEU A 499 -5.48 -0.15 8.07
N THR A 500 -4.89 -1.30 7.77
CA THR A 500 -5.25 -2.59 8.39
C THR A 500 -4.09 -3.12 9.24
N ILE A 501 -4.40 -3.90 10.28
CA ILE A 501 -3.38 -4.56 11.10
C ILE A 501 -3.16 -5.97 10.55
N GLY A 502 -1.91 -6.33 10.26
CA GLY A 502 -1.57 -7.68 9.83
C GLY A 502 -1.85 -8.72 10.90
N LYS A 503 -2.12 -9.96 10.49
CA LYS A 503 -2.54 -11.05 11.39
C LYS A 503 -1.60 -11.33 12.56
N TYR A 504 -0.29 -11.18 12.34
CA TYR A 504 0.74 -11.58 13.30
C TYR A 504 1.36 -10.42 14.10
N VAL A 505 0.86 -9.19 13.90
CA VAL A 505 1.42 -7.96 14.49
C VAL A 505 1.36 -7.93 16.01
#